data_AF-A0A6P0S815-F1
#
_entry.id   AF-A0A6P0S815-F1
#
_cell.length_a   1.000
_cell.length_b   1.000
_cell.length_c   1.000
_cell.angle_alpha   90.00
_cell.angle_beta   90.00
_cell.angle_gamma   90.00
#
_symmetry.space_group_name_H-M   'P 1'
#
loop_
_entity.id
_entity.type
_entity.pdbx_description
1 polymer ?
#
loop_
_entity_poly.entity_id
_entity_poly.type
_entity_poly.pdbx_seq_one_letter_code
_entity_poly.pdbx_strand_id
1 'polypeptide(L)'
;EFRQGQLAVSTKEIDNWLVEGKLFLLLDGVNEIPSEKLRRQLQQFREEHPHIPMIFTTRNLAVGGDFGIEKKLEMLPLTEAQMREFVGKYLPEYREVLLEQLQDRLREVAETPLLLKMLCEVFDPQTQQIPQSKGELFQAFDEKYNQHKQYPPVSGDFRRFQSEVLQHLAFEMIRGDREKPTEAWLTVSHRKAEGILEGWLGKRGETDAATKAKEWLEDLLEHHLLQVAADSREIEFHHQLFQEYYAARALLVMVEKHKSKKHESDVMNDEQLQHFFLNYLKWTEPIALMLGLLENEEQAFRVVRLALDLDLQLGARLAGEVKPEFQKQTVSLIESVKVPKQWKFWFVSLKGLVRIPEWLQVKLLGITQSNAAIPRLHQALQDEDYNVRENAV
;
A
#
# COMPACT_ATOMS: atom_id res chain seq x y z
N GLU A 1 -9.14 -34.47 -13.00
CA GLU A 1 -10.04 -33.87 -12.00
C GLU A 1 -9.32 -33.80 -10.67
N PHE A 2 -8.93 -32.60 -10.23
CA PHE A 2 -8.49 -32.41 -8.84
C PHE A 2 -9.74 -32.54 -7.97
N ARG A 3 -9.75 -33.51 -7.04
CA ARG A 3 -10.83 -33.66 -6.05
C ARG A 3 -10.74 -32.50 -5.06
N GLN A 4 -11.36 -31.36 -5.39
CA GLN A 4 -11.58 -30.29 -4.43
C GLN A 4 -12.56 -30.76 -3.35
N GLY A 5 -12.17 -30.69 -2.08
CA GLY A 5 -13.10 -30.73 -0.95
C GLY A 5 -13.55 -32.10 -0.41
N GLN A 6 -12.94 -33.22 -0.78
CA GLN A 6 -13.23 -34.54 -0.18
C GLN A 6 -12.03 -35.11 0.57
N LEU A 7 -11.62 -34.43 1.63
CA LEU A 7 -10.69 -34.98 2.63
C LEU A 7 -11.51 -35.61 3.76
N ALA A 8 -11.72 -36.93 3.69
CA ALA A 8 -12.26 -37.70 4.82
C ALA A 8 -11.13 -37.95 5.83
N VAL A 9 -10.72 -36.89 6.52
CA VAL A 9 -9.63 -36.93 7.51
C VAL A 9 -10.17 -36.43 8.84
N SER A 10 -10.02 -37.23 9.88
CA SER A 10 -10.35 -36.85 11.25
C SER A 10 -9.23 -36.01 11.89
N THR A 11 -9.56 -35.21 12.91
CA THR A 11 -8.56 -34.47 13.70
C THR A 11 -7.50 -35.41 14.27
N LYS A 12 -7.89 -36.61 14.70
CA LYS A 12 -6.98 -37.63 15.23
C LYS A 12 -5.98 -38.12 14.16
N GLU A 13 -6.41 -38.24 12.91
CA GLU A 13 -5.50 -38.61 11.81
C GLU A 13 -4.53 -37.47 11.49
N ILE A 14 -4.98 -36.21 11.55
CA ILE A 14 -4.11 -35.04 11.41
C ILE A 14 -3.05 -35.02 12.51
N ASP A 15 -3.45 -35.23 13.78
CA ASP A 15 -2.54 -35.29 14.92
C ASP A 15 -1.51 -36.42 14.76
N ASN A 16 -1.96 -37.60 14.32
CA ASN A 16 -1.05 -38.71 14.04
C ASN A 16 -0.07 -38.36 12.91
N TRP A 17 -0.53 -37.74 11.82
CA TRP A 17 0.34 -37.34 10.71
C TRP A 17 1.31 -36.22 11.09
N LEU A 18 0.92 -35.31 11.99
CA LEU A 18 1.82 -34.32 12.59
C LEU A 18 2.93 -35.04 13.36
N VAL A 19 2.59 -35.95 14.28
CA VAL A 19 3.56 -36.72 15.08
C VAL A 19 4.45 -37.61 14.21
N GLU A 20 3.90 -38.19 13.15
CA GLU A 20 4.61 -39.05 12.20
C GLU A 20 5.44 -38.27 11.16
N GLY A 21 5.38 -36.92 11.15
CA GLY A 21 6.11 -36.08 10.20
C GLY A 21 5.66 -36.26 8.74
N LYS A 22 4.40 -36.65 8.52
CA LYS A 22 3.82 -36.91 7.18
C LYS A 22 3.23 -35.67 6.52
N LEU A 23 3.22 -34.54 7.21
CA LEU A 23 2.67 -33.28 6.70
C LEU A 23 3.76 -32.37 6.16
N PHE A 24 3.39 -31.61 5.14
CA PHE A 24 4.13 -30.48 4.64
C PHE A 24 3.19 -29.26 4.71
N LEU A 25 3.58 -28.26 5.49
CA LEU A 25 2.69 -27.14 5.81
C LEU A 25 3.06 -25.91 4.98
N LEU A 26 2.07 -25.35 4.29
CA LEU A 26 2.17 -24.09 3.56
C LEU A 26 1.30 -23.06 4.27
N LEU A 27 1.93 -22.02 4.81
CA LEU A 27 1.25 -20.94 5.52
C LEU A 27 1.39 -19.66 4.70
N ASP A 28 0.31 -19.30 4.02
CA ASP A 28 0.26 -18.11 3.17
C ASP A 28 -0.17 -16.88 3.99
N GLY A 29 0.52 -15.75 3.85
CA GLY A 29 0.13 -14.46 4.41
C GLY A 29 0.22 -14.35 5.93
N VAL A 30 1.30 -14.78 6.59
CA VAL A 30 1.36 -14.72 8.07
C VAL A 30 1.36 -13.31 8.66
N ASN A 31 1.63 -12.28 7.84
CA ASN A 31 1.39 -10.88 8.22
C ASN A 31 -0.09 -10.61 8.56
N GLU A 32 -1.01 -11.41 8.04
CA GLU A 32 -2.45 -11.25 8.18
C GLU A 32 -3.00 -11.80 9.50
N ILE A 33 -2.14 -12.43 10.32
CA ILE A 33 -2.53 -12.94 11.64
C ILE A 33 -2.90 -11.74 12.55
N PRO A 34 -4.16 -11.66 13.03
CA PRO A 34 -4.71 -10.43 13.60
C PRO A 34 -4.30 -10.17 15.06
N SER A 35 -3.58 -11.09 15.70
CA SER A 35 -3.15 -10.91 17.10
C SER A 35 -1.77 -11.47 17.39
N GLU A 36 -1.02 -10.74 18.21
CA GLU A 36 0.26 -11.19 18.77
C GLU A 36 0.15 -12.52 19.52
N LYS A 37 -0.99 -12.79 20.17
CA LYS A 37 -1.22 -14.06 20.85
C LYS A 37 -1.22 -15.23 19.85
N LEU A 38 -1.96 -15.11 18.75
CA LEU A 38 -2.00 -16.14 17.71
C LEU A 38 -0.63 -16.30 17.04
N ARG A 39 0.09 -15.20 16.80
CA ARG A 39 1.47 -15.26 16.29
C ARG A 39 2.39 -16.05 17.21
N ARG A 40 2.33 -15.80 18.53
CA ARG A 40 3.12 -16.58 19.52
C ARG A 40 2.72 -18.05 19.55
N GLN A 41 1.43 -18.36 19.43
CA GLN A 41 0.97 -19.75 19.35
C GLN A 41 1.48 -20.45 18.09
N LEU A 42 1.49 -19.75 16.95
CA LEU A 42 2.06 -20.28 15.71
C LEU A 42 3.58 -20.49 15.83
N GLN A 43 4.28 -19.54 16.46
CA GLN A 43 5.70 -19.67 16.75
C GLN A 43 5.97 -20.91 17.64
N GLN A 44 5.21 -21.06 18.72
CA GLN A 44 5.30 -22.20 19.62
C GLN A 44 5.02 -23.52 18.88
N PHE A 45 3.99 -23.56 18.05
CA PHE A 45 3.66 -24.74 17.24
C PHE A 45 4.83 -25.16 16.33
N ARG A 46 5.50 -24.20 15.69
CA ARG A 46 6.70 -24.45 14.87
C ARG A 46 7.85 -25.02 15.72
N GLU A 47 8.08 -24.44 16.90
CA GLU A 47 9.14 -24.86 17.82
C GLU A 47 8.91 -26.27 18.39
N GLU A 48 7.65 -26.65 18.61
CA GLU A 48 7.24 -27.99 19.06
C GLU A 48 7.34 -29.07 17.96
N HIS A 49 7.34 -28.66 16.69
CA HIS A 49 7.34 -29.58 15.53
C HIS A 49 8.52 -29.33 14.57
N PRO A 50 9.79 -29.40 15.04
CA PRO A 50 10.96 -29.03 14.23
C PRO A 50 11.23 -29.99 13.06
N HIS A 51 10.62 -31.16 13.05
CA HIS A 51 10.77 -32.19 12.03
C HIS A 51 9.76 -32.05 10.88
N ILE A 52 8.75 -31.19 11.03
CA ILE A 52 7.74 -30.95 10.00
C ILE A 52 8.23 -29.82 9.10
N PRO A 53 8.34 -30.01 7.77
CA PRO A 53 8.70 -28.93 6.89
C PRO A 53 7.55 -27.94 6.76
N MET A 54 7.85 -26.66 6.98
CA MET A 54 6.89 -25.56 6.90
C MET A 54 7.45 -24.44 6.02
N ILE A 55 6.63 -23.90 5.12
CA ILE A 55 6.93 -22.68 4.36
C ILE A 55 5.94 -21.60 4.77
N PHE A 56 6.46 -20.40 5.01
CA PHE A 56 5.68 -19.23 5.41
C PHE A 56 5.88 -18.12 4.38
N THR A 57 4.81 -17.43 3.98
CA THR A 57 4.90 -16.21 3.14
C THR A 57 4.48 -14.99 3.97
N THR A 58 5.14 -13.85 3.73
CA THR A 58 4.84 -12.58 4.41
C THR A 58 5.31 -11.38 3.57
N ARG A 59 4.73 -10.20 3.77
CA ARG A 59 5.08 -8.96 3.05
C ARG A 59 6.34 -8.25 3.58
N ASN A 60 6.56 -8.23 4.89
CA ASN A 60 7.70 -7.52 5.49
C ASN A 60 8.06 -8.12 6.86
N LEU A 61 9.30 -8.56 7.02
CA LEU A 61 9.82 -9.20 8.24
C LEU A 61 9.87 -8.27 9.46
N ALA A 62 9.77 -6.95 9.26
CA ALA A 62 9.86 -5.96 10.33
C ALA A 62 8.63 -5.92 11.26
N VAL A 63 7.47 -6.38 10.79
CA VAL A 63 6.22 -6.37 11.58
C VAL A 63 5.89 -7.80 12.01
N GLY A 64 6.23 -8.15 13.25
CA GLY A 64 5.86 -9.44 13.86
C GLY A 64 7.00 -10.45 14.04
N GLY A 65 8.23 -10.10 13.68
CA GLY A 65 9.41 -10.98 13.83
C GLY A 65 9.50 -12.04 12.73
N ASP A 66 10.64 -12.73 12.67
CA ASP A 66 10.93 -13.73 11.62
C ASP A 66 10.55 -15.17 12.03
N PHE A 67 9.78 -15.32 13.11
CA PHE A 67 9.48 -16.60 13.76
C PHE A 67 10.73 -17.45 14.06
N GLY A 68 11.93 -16.85 14.15
CA GLY A 68 13.19 -17.59 14.28
C GLY A 68 13.49 -18.50 13.09
N ILE A 69 13.06 -18.12 11.88
CA ILE A 69 13.32 -18.87 10.64
C ILE A 69 14.64 -18.39 10.05
N GLU A 70 15.63 -19.30 9.99
CA GLU A 70 16.96 -18.99 9.45
C GLU A 70 16.98 -18.88 7.93
N LYS A 71 16.26 -19.78 7.24
CA LYS A 71 16.23 -19.84 5.77
C LYS A 71 15.16 -18.91 5.23
N LYS A 72 15.60 -17.80 4.65
CA LYS A 72 14.73 -16.77 4.06
C LYS A 72 14.97 -16.70 2.55
N LEU A 73 13.89 -16.69 1.80
CA LEU A 73 13.90 -16.44 0.36
C LEU A 73 13.10 -15.17 0.13
N GLU A 74 13.61 -14.32 -0.77
CA GLU A 74 12.94 -13.09 -1.17
C GLU A 74 12.39 -13.28 -2.59
N MET A 75 11.12 -12.91 -2.78
CA MET A 75 10.53 -12.85 -4.11
C MET A 75 11.09 -11.63 -4.84
N LEU A 76 11.95 -11.88 -5.81
CA LEU A 76 12.57 -10.80 -6.57
C LEU A 76 11.59 -10.18 -7.58
N PRO A 77 11.80 -8.90 -7.93
CA PRO A 77 11.03 -8.24 -8.97
C PRO A 77 11.20 -8.94 -10.34
N LEU A 78 10.20 -8.81 -11.22
CA LEU A 78 10.27 -9.39 -12.57
C LEU A 78 11.46 -8.83 -13.34
N THR A 79 12.24 -9.71 -13.97
CA THR A 79 13.28 -9.32 -14.91
C THR A 79 12.68 -8.77 -16.20
N GLU A 80 13.45 -7.99 -16.98
CA GLU A 80 13.00 -7.47 -18.28
C GLU A 80 12.50 -8.57 -19.23
N ALA A 81 13.20 -9.71 -19.27
CA ALA A 81 12.78 -10.85 -20.08
C ALA A 81 11.43 -11.42 -19.63
N GLN A 82 11.20 -11.52 -18.32
CA GLN A 82 9.92 -11.98 -17.77
C GLN A 82 8.80 -10.95 -18.00
N MET A 83 9.07 -9.65 -17.85
CA MET A 83 8.11 -8.59 -18.17
C MET A 83 7.70 -8.67 -19.64
N ARG A 84 8.67 -8.84 -20.55
CA ARG A 84 8.43 -8.98 -21.98
C ARG A 84 7.57 -10.19 -22.30
N GLU A 85 7.86 -11.35 -21.70
CA GLU A 85 7.03 -12.55 -21.85
C GLU A 85 5.62 -12.32 -21.30
N PHE A 86 5.51 -11.70 -20.12
CA PHE A 86 4.25 -11.43 -19.44
C PHE A 86 3.34 -10.54 -20.29
N VAL A 87 3.83 -9.35 -20.67
CA VAL A 87 3.06 -8.41 -21.50
C VAL A 87 2.71 -9.04 -22.85
N GLY A 88 3.63 -9.81 -23.45
CA GLY A 88 3.37 -10.50 -24.72
C GLY A 88 2.21 -11.50 -24.68
N LYS A 89 1.87 -12.06 -23.50
CA LYS A 89 0.71 -12.95 -23.33
C LYS A 89 -0.62 -12.19 -23.27
N TYR A 90 -0.62 -10.96 -22.74
CA TYR A 90 -1.84 -10.15 -22.57
C TYR A 90 -2.08 -9.18 -23.73
N LEU A 91 -1.01 -8.58 -24.27
CA LEU A 91 -1.04 -7.54 -25.28
C LEU A 91 -0.01 -7.84 -26.39
N PRO A 92 -0.21 -8.90 -27.20
CA PRO A 92 0.78 -9.36 -28.16
C PRO A 92 1.17 -8.30 -29.21
N GLU A 93 0.21 -7.46 -29.63
CA GLU A 93 0.41 -6.40 -30.63
C GLU A 93 1.05 -5.12 -30.05
N TYR A 94 0.88 -4.87 -28.75
CA TYR A 94 1.31 -3.64 -28.08
C TYR A 94 2.47 -3.85 -27.11
N ARG A 95 3.07 -5.05 -27.10
CA ARG A 95 4.13 -5.42 -26.16
C ARG A 95 5.29 -4.42 -26.13
N GLU A 96 5.84 -4.10 -27.29
CA GLU A 96 6.99 -3.18 -27.37
C GLU A 96 6.58 -1.76 -26.99
N VAL A 97 5.40 -1.31 -27.44
CA VAL A 97 4.86 0.02 -27.13
C VAL A 97 4.69 0.24 -25.63
N LEU A 98 4.17 -0.75 -24.91
CA LEU A 98 3.99 -0.67 -23.47
C LEU A 98 5.34 -0.75 -22.73
N LEU A 99 6.24 -1.64 -23.13
CA LEU A 99 7.55 -1.81 -22.47
C LEU A 99 8.45 -0.60 -22.67
N GLU A 100 8.47 0.02 -23.85
CA GLU A 100 9.24 1.24 -24.12
C GLU A 100 8.82 2.39 -23.20
N GLN A 101 7.53 2.53 -22.92
CA GLN A 101 7.02 3.57 -22.00
C GLN A 101 7.38 3.32 -20.53
N LEU A 102 7.69 2.07 -20.15
CA LEU A 102 8.06 1.69 -18.79
C LEU A 102 9.56 1.84 -18.48
N GLN A 103 10.42 1.92 -19.49
CA GLN A 103 11.88 1.93 -19.27
C GLN A 103 12.34 3.08 -18.34
N ASP A 104 11.67 4.23 -18.42
CA ASP A 104 12.01 5.42 -17.62
C ASP A 104 10.98 5.75 -16.53
N ARG A 105 9.86 5.01 -16.46
CA ARG A 105 8.68 5.37 -15.67
C ARG A 105 8.02 4.14 -15.07
N LEU A 106 7.61 4.21 -13.81
CA LEU A 106 6.85 3.14 -13.15
C LEU A 106 7.53 1.77 -13.19
N ARG A 107 8.86 1.75 -13.16
CA ARG A 107 9.62 0.49 -13.14
C ARG A 107 9.19 -0.43 -12.00
N GLU A 108 8.99 0.12 -10.80
CA GLU A 108 8.47 -0.63 -9.64
C GLU A 108 7.08 -1.26 -9.90
N VAL A 109 6.24 -0.59 -10.70
CA VAL A 109 4.93 -1.09 -11.12
C VAL A 109 5.08 -2.23 -12.12
N ALA A 110 5.99 -2.08 -13.09
CA ALA A 110 6.25 -3.07 -14.11
C ALA A 110 6.86 -4.36 -13.54
N GLU A 111 7.71 -4.23 -12.53
CA GLU A 111 8.41 -5.36 -11.94
C GLU A 111 7.52 -6.18 -10.97
N THR A 112 6.34 -5.66 -10.61
CA THR A 112 5.36 -6.35 -9.75
C THR A 112 4.28 -7.04 -10.62
N PRO A 113 4.15 -8.38 -10.62
CA PRO A 113 3.25 -9.10 -11.53
C PRO A 113 1.79 -8.63 -11.51
N LEU A 114 1.25 -8.35 -10.32
CA LEU A 114 -0.13 -7.88 -10.17
C LEU A 114 -0.33 -6.48 -10.79
N LEU A 115 0.61 -5.58 -10.56
CA LEU A 115 0.55 -4.22 -11.09
C LEU A 115 0.78 -4.20 -12.60
N LEU A 116 1.70 -5.03 -13.11
CA LEU A 116 1.89 -5.21 -14.54
C LEU A 116 0.63 -5.78 -15.22
N LYS A 117 -0.07 -6.72 -14.59
CA LYS A 117 -1.37 -7.21 -15.06
C LYS A 117 -2.39 -6.08 -15.11
N MET A 118 -2.53 -5.30 -14.04
CA MET A 118 -3.45 -4.16 -14.03
C MET A 118 -3.12 -3.16 -15.14
N LEU A 119 -1.84 -2.89 -15.37
CA LEU A 119 -1.38 -2.01 -16.44
C LEU A 119 -1.80 -2.53 -17.81
N CYS A 120 -1.61 -3.84 -18.08
CA CYS A 120 -2.10 -4.47 -19.30
C CYS A 120 -3.63 -4.39 -19.42
N GLU A 121 -4.35 -4.53 -18.30
CA GLU A 121 -5.81 -4.46 -18.27
C GLU A 121 -6.33 -3.05 -18.53
N VAL A 122 -5.66 -1.99 -18.08
CA VAL A 122 -6.10 -0.61 -18.30
C VAL A 122 -5.60 0.00 -19.60
N PHE A 123 -4.56 -0.58 -20.21
CA PHE A 123 -4.01 -0.10 -21.47
C PHE A 123 -5.10 0.09 -22.52
N ASP A 124 -5.11 1.27 -23.13
CA ASP A 124 -6.03 1.62 -24.21
C ASP A 124 -5.28 1.65 -25.54
N PRO A 125 -5.57 0.71 -26.46
CA PRO A 125 -4.97 0.66 -27.79
C PRO A 125 -5.09 1.95 -28.61
N GLN A 126 -6.10 2.80 -28.35
CA GLN A 126 -6.36 4.01 -29.13
C GLN A 126 -5.44 5.16 -28.71
N THR A 127 -5.28 5.36 -27.40
CA THR A 127 -4.45 6.44 -26.87
C THR A 127 -3.00 6.00 -26.71
N GLN A 128 -2.76 4.71 -26.47
CA GLN A 128 -1.46 4.12 -26.14
C GLN A 128 -0.76 4.81 -24.97
N GLN A 129 -1.52 5.52 -24.13
CA GLN A 129 -1.00 6.19 -22.95
C GLN A 129 -1.04 5.25 -21.75
N ILE A 130 -0.02 5.34 -20.91
CA ILE A 130 0.00 4.65 -19.62
C ILE A 130 -0.15 5.66 -18.47
N PRO A 131 -0.70 5.23 -17.32
CA PRO A 131 -0.64 5.97 -16.06
C PRO A 131 0.79 6.42 -15.73
N GLN A 132 0.94 7.51 -14.98
CA GLN A 132 2.25 8.08 -14.59
C GLN A 132 2.62 7.83 -13.13
N SER A 133 1.67 7.34 -12.32
CA SER A 133 1.86 6.96 -10.92
C SER A 133 1.11 5.66 -10.61
N LYS A 134 1.47 4.98 -9.51
CA LYS A 134 0.67 3.87 -8.99
C LYS A 134 -0.77 4.31 -8.69
N GLY A 135 -0.95 5.50 -8.11
CA GLY A 135 -2.26 6.08 -7.84
C GLY A 135 -3.11 6.17 -9.10
N GLU A 136 -2.56 6.73 -10.18
CA GLU A 136 -3.24 6.85 -11.48
C GLU A 136 -3.55 5.48 -12.10
N LEU A 137 -2.68 4.47 -11.92
CA LEU A 137 -2.96 3.11 -12.38
C LEU A 137 -4.20 2.53 -11.69
N PHE A 138 -4.30 2.66 -10.36
CA PHE A 138 -5.49 2.23 -9.63
C PHE A 138 -6.73 3.04 -10.01
N GLN A 139 -6.58 4.34 -10.28
CA GLN A 139 -7.68 5.17 -10.78
C GLN A 139 -8.19 4.69 -12.14
N ALA A 140 -7.30 4.49 -13.11
CA ALA A 140 -7.67 3.97 -14.42
C ALA A 140 -8.31 2.58 -14.31
N PHE A 141 -7.82 1.74 -13.38
CA PHE A 141 -8.38 0.42 -13.13
C PHE A 141 -9.78 0.49 -12.53
N ASP A 142 -10.01 1.32 -11.52
CA ASP A 142 -11.32 1.56 -10.91
C ASP A 142 -12.33 2.06 -11.96
N GLU A 143 -11.94 3.04 -12.78
CA GLU A 143 -12.77 3.58 -13.87
C GLU A 143 -13.14 2.49 -14.89
N LYS A 144 -12.15 1.70 -15.35
CA LYS A 144 -12.37 0.62 -16.31
C LYS A 144 -13.21 -0.51 -15.71
N TYR A 145 -12.94 -0.91 -14.47
CA TYR A 145 -13.70 -1.94 -13.77
C TYR A 145 -15.19 -1.57 -13.66
N ASN A 146 -15.47 -0.29 -13.35
CA ASN A 146 -16.82 0.24 -13.24
C ASN A 146 -17.58 0.28 -14.57
N GLN A 147 -16.88 0.48 -15.69
CA GLN A 147 -17.49 0.42 -17.04
C GLN A 147 -17.89 -1.01 -17.43
N HIS A 148 -17.10 -2.03 -17.05
CA HIS A 148 -17.35 -3.43 -17.44
C HIS A 148 -18.44 -4.11 -16.60
N LYS A 149 -18.67 -3.67 -15.36
CA LYS A 149 -19.66 -4.25 -14.42
C LYS A 149 -21.07 -3.63 -14.54
N GLN A 150 -21.45 -3.05 -15.68
CA GLN A 150 -22.77 -2.42 -15.87
C GLN A 150 -23.98 -3.39 -15.94
N TYR A 151 -23.84 -4.67 -15.56
CA TYR A 151 -24.84 -5.70 -15.90
C TYR A 151 -25.69 -6.29 -14.76
N PRO A 152 -25.27 -6.40 -13.49
CA PRO A 152 -26.18 -6.91 -12.45
C PRO A 152 -27.11 -5.80 -11.90
N PRO A 153 -28.38 -6.10 -11.58
CA PRO A 153 -29.20 -5.19 -10.79
C PRO A 153 -28.54 -4.97 -9.43
N VAL A 154 -28.44 -3.72 -8.99
CA VAL A 154 -27.90 -3.33 -7.68
C VAL A 154 -28.89 -2.43 -6.97
N SER A 155 -28.72 -2.26 -5.66
CA SER A 155 -29.72 -1.63 -4.80
C SER A 155 -29.69 -0.10 -4.86
N GLY A 156 -30.80 0.49 -5.31
CA GLY A 156 -31.01 1.93 -5.31
C GLY A 156 -29.88 2.73 -5.99
N ASP A 157 -29.37 3.76 -5.29
CA ASP A 157 -28.31 4.64 -5.80
C ASP A 157 -26.88 4.06 -5.65
N PHE A 158 -26.72 2.76 -5.35
CA PHE A 158 -25.42 2.15 -5.04
C PHE A 158 -24.33 2.53 -6.04
N ARG A 159 -24.60 2.42 -7.35
CA ARG A 159 -23.62 2.74 -8.41
C ARG A 159 -23.05 4.15 -8.32
N ARG A 160 -23.86 5.11 -7.88
CA ARG A 160 -23.44 6.50 -7.73
C ARG A 160 -22.49 6.69 -6.55
N PHE A 161 -22.65 5.90 -5.50
CA PHE A 161 -21.90 6.03 -4.25
C PHE A 161 -20.86 4.94 -4.04
N GLN A 162 -20.78 3.93 -4.90
CA GLN A 162 -19.91 2.75 -4.73
C GLN A 162 -18.46 3.12 -4.37
N SER A 163 -17.89 4.11 -5.06
CA SER A 163 -16.51 4.56 -4.81
C SER A 163 -16.40 5.23 -3.44
N GLU A 164 -17.38 6.05 -3.05
CA GLU A 164 -17.40 6.70 -1.73
C GLU A 164 -17.58 5.69 -0.58
N VAL A 165 -18.37 4.64 -0.80
CA VAL A 165 -18.58 3.55 0.16
C VAL A 165 -17.29 2.75 0.34
N LEU A 166 -16.63 2.35 -0.76
CA LEU A 166 -15.33 1.66 -0.73
C LEU A 166 -14.25 2.53 -0.06
N GLN A 167 -14.20 3.82 -0.38
CA GLN A 167 -13.30 4.79 0.26
C GLN A 167 -13.51 4.85 1.77
N HIS A 168 -14.76 4.98 2.22
CA HIS A 168 -15.05 5.08 3.64
C HIS A 168 -14.71 3.79 4.40
N LEU A 169 -15.11 2.64 3.86
CA LEU A 169 -14.84 1.35 4.47
C LEU A 169 -13.33 1.05 4.52
N ALA A 170 -12.62 1.26 3.40
CA ALA A 170 -11.18 1.08 3.33
C ALA A 170 -10.42 1.95 4.34
N PHE A 171 -10.79 3.24 4.41
CA PHE A 171 -10.20 4.18 5.36
C PHE A 171 -10.39 3.73 6.81
N GLU A 172 -11.61 3.31 7.16
CA GLU A 172 -11.94 2.82 8.51
C GLU A 172 -11.20 1.52 8.85
N MET A 173 -11.07 0.61 7.88
CA MET A 173 -10.30 -0.62 8.05
C MET A 173 -8.80 -0.35 8.25
N ILE A 174 -8.19 0.54 7.45
CA ILE A 174 -6.77 0.95 7.67
C ILE A 174 -6.61 1.68 9.00
N ARG A 175 -7.55 2.58 9.35
CA ARG A 175 -7.53 3.29 10.63
C ARG A 175 -7.57 2.33 11.82
N GLY A 176 -8.28 1.21 11.70
CA GLY A 176 -8.31 0.18 12.71
C GLY A 176 -8.89 0.66 14.04
N ASP A 177 -8.46 0.02 15.13
CA ASP A 177 -8.90 0.39 16.47
C ASP A 177 -8.14 1.62 16.97
N ARG A 178 -8.86 2.56 17.59
CA ARG A 178 -8.26 3.74 18.21
C ARG A 178 -7.36 3.37 19.39
N GLU A 179 -7.67 2.28 20.10
CA GLU A 179 -6.85 1.78 21.20
C GLU A 179 -5.59 1.07 20.70
N LYS A 180 -5.55 0.67 19.42
CA LYS A 180 -4.41 0.01 18.76
C LYS A 180 -4.04 0.72 17.46
N PRO A 181 -3.54 1.96 17.54
CA PRO A 181 -3.37 2.83 16.38
C PRO A 181 -2.33 2.32 15.37
N THR A 182 -1.50 1.33 15.74
CA THR A 182 -0.54 0.68 14.85
C THR A 182 -1.12 -0.46 14.02
N GLU A 183 -2.27 -1.01 14.40
CA GLU A 183 -2.89 -2.17 13.73
C GLU A 183 -3.95 -1.69 12.72
N ALA A 184 -3.90 -2.25 11.50
CA ALA A 184 -4.97 -2.14 10.51
C ALA A 184 -5.84 -3.39 10.55
N TRP A 185 -7.09 -3.28 10.13
CA TRP A 185 -7.97 -4.41 9.88
C TRP A 185 -7.82 -4.85 8.43
N LEU A 186 -7.36 -6.07 8.20
CA LEU A 186 -7.40 -6.68 6.87
C LEU A 186 -8.77 -7.33 6.61
N THR A 187 -9.33 -7.93 7.65
CA THR A 187 -10.70 -8.43 7.69
C THR A 187 -11.54 -7.61 8.66
N VAL A 188 -12.85 -7.53 8.42
CA VAL A 188 -13.81 -6.90 9.33
C VAL A 188 -15.08 -7.74 9.40
N SER A 189 -15.67 -7.91 10.58
CA SER A 189 -16.94 -8.62 10.70
C SER A 189 -18.05 -7.92 9.91
N HIS A 190 -18.94 -8.67 9.26
CA HIS A 190 -20.08 -8.12 8.50
C HIS A 190 -20.84 -7.05 9.29
N ARG A 191 -21.24 -7.35 10.53
CA ARG A 191 -21.95 -6.43 11.42
C ARG A 191 -21.22 -5.10 11.65
N LYS A 192 -19.90 -5.15 11.71
CA LYS A 192 -19.07 -3.94 11.92
C LYS A 192 -18.95 -3.13 10.64
N ALA A 193 -18.80 -3.78 9.49
CA ALA A 193 -18.84 -3.11 8.19
C ALA A 193 -20.20 -2.43 7.96
N GLU A 194 -21.31 -3.13 8.24
CA GLU A 194 -22.66 -2.55 8.23
C GLU A 194 -22.74 -1.32 9.14
N GLY A 195 -22.28 -1.43 10.38
CA GLY A 195 -22.31 -0.30 11.33
C GLY A 195 -21.44 0.90 10.91
N ILE A 196 -20.30 0.65 10.25
CA ILE A 196 -19.47 1.71 9.67
C ILE A 196 -20.25 2.44 8.56
N LEU A 197 -20.85 1.69 7.64
CA LEU A 197 -21.59 2.26 6.52
C LEU A 197 -22.88 2.95 6.98
N GLU A 198 -23.61 2.38 7.93
CA GLU A 198 -24.79 2.96 8.54
C GLU A 198 -24.45 4.31 9.19
N GLY A 199 -23.38 4.36 10.00
CA GLY A 199 -22.95 5.59 10.64
C GLY A 199 -22.53 6.67 9.64
N TRP A 200 -21.95 6.28 8.52
CA TRP A 200 -21.59 7.19 7.43
C TRP A 200 -22.80 7.70 6.66
N LEU A 201 -23.73 6.82 6.28
CA LEU A 201 -24.99 7.16 5.62
C LEU A 201 -25.85 8.08 6.50
N GLY A 202 -25.93 7.79 7.80
CA GLY A 202 -26.67 8.61 8.76
C GLY A 202 -26.16 10.04 8.85
N LYS A 203 -24.82 10.24 8.84
CA LYS A 203 -24.22 11.59 8.79
C LYS A 203 -24.54 12.37 7.51
N ARG A 204 -24.90 11.67 6.43
CA ARG A 204 -25.34 12.27 5.17
C ARG A 204 -26.85 12.52 5.10
N GLY A 205 -27.58 12.21 6.18
CA GLY A 205 -29.02 12.42 6.26
C GLY A 205 -29.86 11.30 5.63
N GLU A 206 -29.28 10.12 5.39
CA GLU A 206 -30.04 8.97 4.91
C GLU A 206 -31.04 8.50 5.98
N THR A 207 -32.33 8.44 5.63
CA THR A 207 -33.40 8.14 6.57
C THR A 207 -33.47 6.67 6.98
N ASP A 208 -33.08 5.76 6.08
CA ASP A 208 -33.01 4.32 6.34
C ASP A 208 -31.57 3.81 6.16
N ALA A 209 -30.64 4.46 6.86
CA ALA A 209 -29.20 4.18 6.77
C ALA A 209 -28.86 2.71 7.08
N ALA A 210 -29.59 2.07 8.00
CA ALA A 210 -29.32 0.70 8.42
C ALA A 210 -29.64 -0.32 7.31
N THR A 211 -30.83 -0.21 6.69
CA THR A 211 -31.20 -1.11 5.57
C THR A 211 -30.29 -0.87 4.37
N LYS A 212 -30.06 0.39 4.02
CA LYS A 212 -29.22 0.76 2.88
C LYS A 212 -27.76 0.35 3.06
N ALA A 213 -27.23 0.41 4.28
CA ALA A 213 -25.89 -0.09 4.59
C ALA A 213 -25.74 -1.58 4.33
N LYS A 214 -26.77 -2.38 4.65
CA LYS A 214 -26.79 -3.82 4.39
C LYS A 214 -26.84 -4.12 2.89
N GLU A 215 -27.82 -3.53 2.20
CA GLU A 215 -28.00 -3.72 0.76
C GLU A 215 -26.74 -3.34 -0.03
N TRP A 216 -26.11 -2.21 0.30
CA TRP A 216 -24.88 -1.77 -0.38
C TRP A 216 -23.66 -2.61 -0.03
N LEU A 217 -23.62 -3.19 1.18
CA LEU A 217 -22.54 -4.11 1.54
C LEU A 217 -22.69 -5.43 0.77
N GLU A 218 -23.92 -5.94 0.62
CA GLU A 218 -24.24 -7.11 -0.20
C GLU A 218 -23.87 -6.86 -1.67
N ASP A 219 -24.24 -5.71 -2.24
CA ASP A 219 -23.85 -5.32 -3.61
C ASP A 219 -22.33 -5.30 -3.81
N LEU A 220 -21.57 -4.85 -2.80
CA LEU A 220 -20.11 -4.84 -2.84
C LEU A 220 -19.50 -6.24 -2.81
N LEU A 221 -20.09 -7.16 -2.04
CA LEU A 221 -19.65 -8.55 -1.89
C LEU A 221 -19.99 -9.39 -3.11
N GLU A 222 -21.18 -9.21 -3.67
CA GLU A 222 -21.64 -10.02 -4.81
C GLU A 222 -21.04 -9.54 -6.13
N HIS A 223 -20.79 -8.23 -6.26
CA HIS A 223 -20.53 -7.62 -7.56
C HIS A 223 -19.27 -6.76 -7.62
N HIS A 224 -18.56 -6.53 -6.52
CA HIS A 224 -17.46 -5.57 -6.51
C HIS A 224 -16.14 -6.12 -5.93
N LEU A 225 -15.41 -5.29 -5.18
CA LEU A 225 -14.02 -5.54 -4.77
C LEU A 225 -13.93 -6.05 -3.32
N LEU A 226 -15.06 -6.44 -2.71
CA LEU A 226 -15.08 -7.15 -1.43
C LEU A 226 -15.39 -8.63 -1.61
N GLN A 227 -14.89 -9.47 -0.70
CA GLN A 227 -15.19 -10.89 -0.62
C GLN A 227 -15.38 -11.32 0.83
N VAL A 228 -16.02 -12.47 1.04
CA VAL A 228 -16.07 -13.12 2.34
C VAL A 228 -14.67 -13.65 2.65
N ALA A 229 -14.15 -13.35 3.84
CA ALA A 229 -12.83 -13.78 4.28
C ALA A 229 -12.83 -15.28 4.65
N ALA A 230 -11.71 -15.79 5.16
CA ALA A 230 -11.61 -17.17 5.62
C ALA A 230 -12.62 -17.52 6.74
N ASP A 231 -12.89 -16.57 7.66
CA ASP A 231 -14.06 -16.65 8.56
C ASP A 231 -15.28 -16.13 7.81
N SER A 232 -16.30 -16.98 7.67
CA SER A 232 -17.54 -16.65 6.95
C SER A 232 -18.32 -15.47 7.54
N ARG A 233 -17.97 -15.01 8.74
CA ARG A 233 -18.56 -13.83 9.40
C ARG A 233 -17.78 -12.55 9.11
N GLU A 234 -16.62 -12.65 8.49
CA GLU A 234 -15.76 -11.53 8.15
C GLU A 234 -15.71 -11.32 6.63
N ILE A 235 -15.35 -10.10 6.26
CA ILE A 235 -15.17 -9.66 4.88
C ILE A 235 -13.82 -8.97 4.74
N GLU A 236 -13.31 -8.96 3.53
CA GLU A 236 -12.05 -8.33 3.16
C GLU A 236 -12.12 -7.77 1.74
N PHE A 237 -11.16 -6.92 1.39
CA PHE A 237 -10.93 -6.58 -0.01
C PHE A 237 -10.30 -7.77 -0.72
N HIS A 238 -10.66 -8.01 -1.99
CA HIS A 238 -10.04 -9.07 -2.81
C HIS A 238 -8.50 -8.99 -2.83
N HIS A 239 -7.95 -7.80 -2.63
CA HIS A 239 -6.54 -7.60 -2.42
C HIS A 239 -6.31 -6.35 -1.54
N GLN A 240 -5.35 -6.42 -0.61
CA GLN A 240 -5.00 -5.30 0.28
C GLN A 240 -4.63 -4.01 -0.47
N LEU A 241 -4.06 -4.10 -1.68
CA LEU A 241 -3.74 -2.91 -2.47
C LEU A 241 -5.00 -2.09 -2.85
N PHE A 242 -6.15 -2.75 -3.05
CA PHE A 242 -7.40 -2.02 -3.29
C PHE A 242 -7.87 -1.30 -2.02
N GLN A 243 -7.72 -1.93 -0.85
CA GLN A 243 -7.97 -1.28 0.43
C GLN A 243 -7.07 -0.05 0.59
N GLU A 244 -5.78 -0.16 0.30
CA GLU A 244 -4.83 0.97 0.40
C GLU A 244 -5.18 2.08 -0.60
N TYR A 245 -5.55 1.75 -1.83
CA TYR A 245 -5.98 2.72 -2.85
C TYR A 245 -7.26 3.46 -2.46
N TYR A 246 -8.31 2.76 -2.01
CA TYR A 246 -9.54 3.43 -1.60
C TYR A 246 -9.34 4.26 -0.32
N ALA A 247 -8.47 3.82 0.59
CA ALA A 247 -8.04 4.65 1.72
C ALA A 247 -7.27 5.90 1.26
N ALA A 248 -6.42 5.79 0.24
CA ALA A 248 -5.71 6.91 -0.39
C ALA A 248 -6.68 7.93 -1.00
N ARG A 249 -7.72 7.46 -1.70
CA ARG A 249 -8.79 8.30 -2.26
C ARG A 249 -9.56 9.05 -1.17
N ALA A 250 -9.81 8.41 -0.01
CA ALA A 250 -10.40 9.09 1.13
C ALA A 250 -9.47 10.18 1.71
N LEU A 251 -8.17 9.88 1.85
CA LEU A 251 -7.16 10.85 2.31
C LEU A 251 -7.04 12.04 1.37
N LEU A 252 -7.08 11.82 0.05
CA LEU A 252 -6.99 12.85 -0.97
C LEU A 252 -8.05 13.93 -0.73
N VAL A 253 -9.31 13.51 -0.54
CA VAL A 253 -10.43 14.41 -0.24
C VAL A 253 -10.19 15.20 1.05
N MET A 254 -9.60 14.60 2.08
CA MET A 254 -9.32 15.28 3.34
C MET A 254 -8.19 16.31 3.22
N VAL A 255 -7.14 15.99 2.48
CA VAL A 255 -6.00 16.88 2.24
C VAL A 255 -6.38 18.05 1.34
N GLU A 256 -7.15 17.82 0.28
CA GLU A 256 -7.58 18.88 -0.65
C GLU A 256 -8.60 19.85 -0.04
N LYS A 257 -9.43 19.40 0.90
CA LYS A 257 -10.41 20.25 1.60
C LYS A 257 -9.78 21.40 2.40
N HIS A 258 -8.46 21.40 2.60
CA HIS A 258 -7.72 22.42 3.35
C HIS A 258 -7.91 23.87 2.86
N LYS A 259 -8.49 24.12 1.67
CA LYS A 259 -8.73 25.50 1.15
C LYS A 259 -10.18 25.94 0.95
N SER A 260 -11.19 25.11 1.23
CA SER A 260 -12.60 25.56 1.13
C SER A 260 -13.00 26.38 2.37
N LYS A 261 -12.79 27.70 2.29
CA LYS A 261 -13.07 28.75 3.29
C LYS A 261 -14.53 28.82 3.79
N LYS A 262 -15.07 27.78 4.43
CA LYS A 262 -16.39 27.89 5.08
C LYS A 262 -16.47 27.35 6.50
N HIS A 263 -15.66 26.37 6.89
CA HIS A 263 -15.58 25.90 8.28
C HIS A 263 -14.16 25.48 8.65
N GLU A 264 -13.55 26.22 9.57
CA GLU A 264 -12.15 26.08 10.04
C GLU A 264 -11.91 24.79 10.85
N SER A 265 -12.99 24.08 11.26
CA SER A 265 -12.92 22.90 12.13
C SER A 265 -12.75 21.55 11.44
N ASP A 266 -12.97 21.45 10.12
CA ASP A 266 -12.90 20.20 9.34
C ASP A 266 -11.65 20.09 8.45
N VAL A 267 -10.74 21.05 8.57
CA VAL A 267 -9.50 21.11 7.80
C VAL A 267 -8.41 20.30 8.51
N MET A 268 -7.84 19.29 7.82
CA MET A 268 -6.70 18.53 8.36
C MET A 268 -5.48 19.45 8.49
N ASN A 269 -5.10 19.78 9.72
CA ASN A 269 -3.93 20.59 10.01
C ASN A 269 -2.63 19.77 10.01
N ASP A 270 -1.49 20.44 10.07
CA ASP A 270 -0.16 19.81 9.99
C ASP A 270 0.07 18.81 11.14
N GLU A 271 -0.32 19.16 12.36
CA GLU A 271 -0.16 18.30 13.54
C GLU A 271 -1.01 17.04 13.44
N GLN A 272 -2.25 17.14 12.96
CA GLN A 272 -3.14 16.01 12.74
C GLN A 272 -2.60 15.09 11.64
N LEU A 273 -2.14 15.66 10.52
CA LEU A 273 -1.55 14.89 9.42
C LEU A 273 -0.31 14.11 9.90
N GLN A 274 0.55 14.77 10.67
CA GLN A 274 1.73 14.15 11.26
C GLN A 274 1.35 13.06 12.27
N HIS A 275 0.54 13.41 13.27
CA HIS A 275 0.25 12.55 14.41
C HIS A 275 -0.59 11.32 14.05
N PHE A 276 -1.64 11.48 13.22
CA PHE A 276 -2.59 10.40 12.95
C PHE A 276 -2.28 9.58 11.70
N PHE A 277 -1.42 10.08 10.80
CA PHE A 277 -1.16 9.42 9.52
C PHE A 277 0.33 9.18 9.30
N LEU A 278 1.15 10.22 9.15
CA LEU A 278 2.56 10.07 8.81
C LEU A 278 3.37 9.31 9.88
N ASN A 279 2.94 9.36 11.14
CA ASN A 279 3.61 8.66 12.24
C ASN A 279 3.31 7.15 12.31
N TYR A 280 2.41 6.62 11.46
CA TYR A 280 2.05 5.19 11.47
C TYR A 280 2.30 4.54 10.10
N LEU A 281 3.11 3.47 10.10
CA LEU A 281 3.51 2.73 8.89
C LEU A 281 2.33 2.22 8.05
N LYS A 282 1.20 1.91 8.68
CA LYS A 282 -0.02 1.44 7.97
C LYS A 282 -0.58 2.45 6.97
N TRP A 283 -0.21 3.72 7.08
CA TRP A 283 -0.63 4.78 6.17
C TRP A 283 0.41 5.11 5.09
N THR A 284 1.61 4.51 5.12
CA THR A 284 2.67 4.82 4.15
C THR A 284 2.22 4.57 2.70
N GLU A 285 1.67 3.38 2.40
CA GLU A 285 1.17 3.07 1.05
C GLU A 285 -0.04 3.93 0.65
N PRO A 286 -1.09 4.09 1.50
CA PRO A 286 -2.18 5.01 1.19
C PRO A 286 -1.72 6.46 0.91
N ILE A 287 -0.73 6.98 1.65
CA ILE A 287 -0.22 8.35 1.42
C ILE A 287 0.58 8.42 0.12
N ALA A 288 1.41 7.41 -0.19
CA ALA A 288 2.14 7.34 -1.46
C ALA A 288 1.17 7.32 -2.66
N LEU A 289 0.16 6.46 -2.63
CA LEU A 289 -0.89 6.40 -3.66
C LEU A 289 -1.64 7.73 -3.78
N MET A 290 -1.95 8.38 -2.65
CA MET A 290 -2.63 9.68 -2.63
C MET A 290 -1.77 10.78 -3.27
N LEU A 291 -0.46 10.83 -3.00
CA LEU A 291 0.45 11.81 -3.58
C LEU A 291 0.53 11.70 -5.11
N GLY A 292 0.45 10.49 -5.64
CA GLY A 292 0.39 10.24 -7.08
C GLY A 292 -0.91 10.72 -7.75
N LEU A 293 -1.95 11.02 -6.96
CA LEU A 293 -3.25 11.52 -7.42
C LEU A 293 -3.47 13.01 -7.13
N LEU A 294 -2.59 13.61 -6.32
CA LEU A 294 -2.79 14.96 -5.82
C LEU A 294 -2.43 15.99 -6.90
N GLU A 295 -3.41 16.77 -7.35
CA GLU A 295 -3.21 17.80 -8.39
C GLU A 295 -2.57 19.09 -7.85
N ASN A 296 -2.66 19.30 -6.54
CA ASN A 296 -2.19 20.53 -5.90
C ASN A 296 -0.74 20.41 -5.44
N GLU A 297 0.18 21.08 -6.16
CA GLU A 297 1.62 21.11 -5.86
C GLU A 297 1.93 21.56 -4.42
N GLU A 298 1.25 22.59 -3.92
CA GLU A 298 1.47 23.12 -2.57
C GLU A 298 1.10 22.10 -1.49
N GLN A 299 0.02 21.34 -1.69
CA GLN A 299 -0.35 20.25 -0.78
C GLN A 299 0.63 19.06 -0.89
N ALA A 300 1.07 18.71 -2.09
CA ALA A 300 2.07 17.65 -2.28
C ALA A 300 3.37 18.00 -1.54
N PHE A 301 3.85 19.23 -1.74
CA PHE A 301 5.04 19.76 -1.06
C PHE A 301 4.86 19.81 0.46
N ARG A 302 3.68 20.23 0.95
CA ARG A 302 3.34 20.25 2.38
C ARG A 302 3.45 18.86 2.99
N VAL A 303 2.84 17.84 2.39
CA VAL A 303 2.87 16.46 2.90
C VAL A 303 4.31 15.93 2.95
N VAL A 304 5.09 16.10 1.88
CA VAL A 304 6.50 15.67 1.82
C VAL A 304 7.35 16.37 2.87
N ARG A 305 7.19 17.69 3.03
CA ARG A 305 7.91 18.45 4.07
C ARG A 305 7.58 17.91 5.47
N LEU A 306 6.30 17.71 5.77
CA LEU A 306 5.87 17.18 7.07
C LEU A 306 6.38 15.77 7.34
N ALA A 307 6.49 14.95 6.29
CA ALA A 307 7.09 13.63 6.36
C ALA A 307 8.60 13.70 6.66
N LEU A 308 9.35 14.56 5.95
CA LEU A 308 10.77 14.80 6.20
C LEU A 308 11.05 15.33 7.62
N ASP A 309 10.14 16.15 8.16
CA ASP A 309 10.22 16.66 9.52
C ASP A 309 10.07 15.55 10.59
N LEU A 310 9.36 14.46 10.26
CA LEU A 310 9.14 13.30 11.14
C LEU A 310 10.21 12.21 10.96
N ASP A 311 10.38 11.74 9.72
CA ASP A 311 11.27 10.65 9.34
C ASP A 311 11.85 10.92 7.95
N LEU A 312 13.18 11.00 7.87
CA LEU A 312 13.90 11.35 6.64
C LEU A 312 13.70 10.33 5.53
N GLN A 313 13.65 9.03 5.86
CA GLN A 313 13.48 7.98 4.86
C GLN A 313 12.04 7.96 4.33
N LEU A 314 11.06 8.13 5.22
CA LEU A 314 9.66 8.29 4.81
C LEU A 314 9.50 9.51 3.91
N GLY A 315 10.02 10.66 4.32
CA GLY A 315 9.92 11.90 3.54
C GLY A 315 10.62 11.79 2.18
N ALA A 316 11.79 11.16 2.12
CA ALA A 316 12.48 10.90 0.86
C ALA A 316 11.69 9.95 -0.05
N ARG A 317 11.15 8.86 0.51
CA ARG A 317 10.29 7.94 -0.24
C ARG A 317 9.10 8.70 -0.83
N LEU A 318 8.34 9.42 0.00
CA LEU A 318 7.16 10.17 -0.44
C LEU A 318 7.49 11.30 -1.42
N ALA A 319 8.70 11.88 -1.37
CA ALA A 319 9.15 12.87 -2.35
C ALA A 319 9.21 12.31 -3.78
N GLY A 320 9.41 11.00 -3.93
CA GLY A 320 9.37 10.29 -5.21
C GLY A 320 7.99 9.87 -5.69
N GLU A 321 7.01 9.79 -4.78
CA GLU A 321 5.66 9.30 -5.07
C GLU A 321 4.70 10.41 -5.57
N VAL A 322 5.13 11.67 -5.50
CA VAL A 322 4.39 12.78 -6.10
C VAL A 322 4.39 12.69 -7.62
N LYS A 323 3.45 13.40 -8.26
CA LYS A 323 3.41 13.53 -9.71
C LYS A 323 4.76 13.97 -10.30
N PRO A 324 5.18 13.45 -11.48
CA PRO A 324 6.49 13.72 -12.06
C PRO A 324 6.87 15.20 -12.15
N GLU A 325 5.91 16.08 -12.46
CA GLU A 325 6.09 17.53 -12.55
C GLU A 325 6.47 18.19 -11.21
N PHE A 326 6.09 17.59 -10.07
CA PHE A 326 6.39 18.11 -8.73
C PHE A 326 7.68 17.52 -8.14
N GLN A 327 8.17 16.39 -8.67
CA GLN A 327 9.30 15.66 -8.13
C GLN A 327 10.57 16.51 -8.02
N LYS A 328 10.83 17.40 -8.99
CA LYS A 328 11.99 18.29 -8.93
C LYS A 328 12.01 19.15 -7.65
N GLN A 329 10.85 19.67 -7.25
CA GLN A 329 10.74 20.50 -6.05
C GLN A 329 10.80 19.66 -4.78
N THR A 330 10.08 18.54 -4.72
CA THR A 330 10.07 17.67 -3.53
C THR A 330 11.42 16.98 -3.30
N VAL A 331 12.15 16.60 -4.34
CA VAL A 331 13.51 16.06 -4.24
C VAL A 331 14.49 17.13 -3.74
N SER A 332 14.36 18.38 -4.20
CA SER A 332 15.21 19.48 -3.70
C SER A 332 15.01 19.80 -2.22
N LEU A 333 13.87 19.40 -1.61
CA LEU A 333 13.69 19.52 -0.17
C LEU A 333 14.75 18.74 0.59
N ILE A 334 15.12 17.55 0.11
CA ILE A 334 16.09 16.65 0.76
C ILE A 334 17.45 17.35 0.94
N GLU A 335 17.89 18.11 -0.06
CA GLU A 335 19.15 18.87 -0.03
C GLU A 335 19.11 20.06 0.96
N SER A 336 17.91 20.52 1.27
CA SER A 336 17.65 21.65 2.19
C SER A 336 17.38 21.20 3.63
N VAL A 337 17.26 19.89 3.88
CA VAL A 337 16.93 19.35 5.20
C VAL A 337 18.00 19.70 6.22
N LYS A 338 17.56 20.35 7.29
CA LYS A 338 18.39 20.64 8.46
C LYS A 338 18.43 19.43 9.39
N VAL A 339 19.51 19.31 10.17
CA VAL A 339 19.61 18.25 11.18
C VAL A 339 18.41 18.36 12.15
N PRO A 340 17.59 17.31 12.32
CA PRO A 340 16.47 17.32 13.26
C PRO A 340 16.93 17.69 14.67
N LYS A 341 16.11 18.45 15.42
CA LYS A 341 16.47 18.96 16.76
C LYS A 341 16.90 17.83 17.72
N GLN A 342 16.24 16.68 17.64
CA GLN A 342 16.52 15.48 18.43
C GLN A 342 17.87 14.82 18.13
N TRP A 343 18.41 15.04 16.92
CA TRP A 343 19.70 14.47 16.49
C TRP A 343 20.86 15.43 16.72
N LYS A 344 20.58 16.67 17.16
CA LYS A 344 21.63 17.63 17.51
C LYS A 344 22.65 17.02 18.47
N PHE A 345 22.24 16.25 19.47
CA PHE A 345 23.19 15.64 20.41
C PHE A 345 24.14 14.63 19.76
N TRP A 346 23.66 13.82 18.81
CA TRP A 346 24.49 12.87 18.04
C TRP A 346 25.44 13.57 17.06
N PHE A 347 25.02 14.70 16.50
CA PHE A 347 25.81 15.49 15.53
C PHE A 347 26.64 16.64 16.14
N VAL A 348 26.47 16.97 17.43
CA VAL A 348 27.21 18.05 18.12
C VAL A 348 28.71 17.75 18.29
N SER A 349 29.14 16.50 18.08
CA SER A 349 30.59 16.19 17.97
C SER A 349 31.21 16.56 16.61
N LEU A 350 30.39 16.93 15.60
CA LEU A 350 30.82 17.35 14.28
C LEU A 350 30.49 18.85 14.06
N LYS A 351 31.42 19.70 14.49
CA LYS A 351 31.63 21.10 14.05
C LYS A 351 30.46 21.81 13.32
N GLY A 352 29.37 22.14 14.01
CA GLY A 352 28.41 23.13 13.54
C GLY A 352 27.63 22.79 12.26
N LEU A 353 27.42 21.50 11.94
CA LEU A 353 26.57 21.11 10.81
C LEU A 353 25.14 21.64 10.97
N VAL A 354 24.73 22.51 10.04
CA VAL A 354 23.35 23.01 9.91
C VAL A 354 22.47 22.04 9.11
N ARG A 355 23.09 21.15 8.32
CA ARG A 355 22.44 20.20 7.40
C ARG A 355 22.87 18.76 7.70
N ILE A 356 22.10 17.79 7.23
CA ILE A 356 22.46 16.37 7.30
C ILE A 356 23.73 16.08 6.46
N PRO A 357 24.53 15.05 6.81
CA PRO A 357 25.74 14.68 6.07
C PRO A 357 25.48 14.35 4.60
N GLU A 358 26.47 14.60 3.74
CA GLU A 358 26.34 14.40 2.29
C GLU A 358 26.04 12.94 1.90
N TRP A 359 26.69 11.96 2.52
CA TRP A 359 26.40 10.53 2.27
C TRP A 359 24.94 10.19 2.59
N LEU A 360 24.34 10.83 3.61
CA LEU A 360 22.95 10.61 3.98
C LEU A 360 22.02 11.29 2.97
N GLN A 361 22.36 12.48 2.47
CA GLN A 361 21.61 13.13 1.40
C GLN A 361 21.57 12.24 0.16
N VAL A 362 22.72 11.73 -0.27
CA VAL A 362 22.83 10.82 -1.43
C VAL A 362 21.99 9.56 -1.23
N LYS A 363 22.06 8.96 -0.03
CA LYS A 363 21.21 7.81 0.31
C LYS A 363 19.71 8.14 0.20
N LEU A 364 19.28 9.27 0.75
CA LEU A 364 17.89 9.71 0.67
C LEU A 364 17.46 10.01 -0.77
N LEU A 365 18.34 10.60 -1.58
CA LEU A 365 18.10 10.82 -3.01
C LEU A 365 17.85 9.50 -3.74
N GLY A 366 18.61 8.44 -3.44
CA GLY A 366 18.37 7.10 -3.96
C GLY A 366 17.01 6.52 -3.55
N ILE A 367 16.60 6.73 -2.28
CA ILE A 367 15.29 6.28 -1.77
C ILE A 367 14.12 6.91 -2.53
N THR A 368 14.28 8.12 -3.09
CA THR A 368 13.21 8.76 -3.88
C THR A 368 12.84 7.99 -5.13
N GLN A 369 13.76 7.19 -5.69
CA GLN A 369 13.61 6.54 -7.00
C GLN A 369 13.18 7.51 -8.13
N SER A 370 13.44 8.81 -7.96
CA SER A 370 13.04 9.85 -8.91
C SER A 370 14.15 10.14 -9.92
N ASN A 371 13.78 10.29 -11.18
CA ASN A 371 14.70 10.77 -12.22
C ASN A 371 15.28 12.16 -11.90
N ALA A 372 14.60 12.96 -11.07
CA ALA A 372 15.11 14.26 -10.62
C ALA A 372 16.35 14.13 -9.71
N ALA A 373 16.57 12.98 -9.08
CA ALA A 373 17.75 12.70 -8.25
C ALA A 373 19.00 12.30 -9.07
N ILE A 374 18.81 11.76 -10.29
CA ILE A 374 19.88 11.18 -11.13
C ILE A 374 21.08 12.13 -11.31
N PRO A 375 20.92 13.43 -11.66
CA PRO A 375 22.07 14.30 -11.86
C PRO A 375 22.97 14.40 -10.63
N ARG A 376 22.36 14.41 -9.43
CA ARG A 376 23.09 14.52 -8.17
C ARG A 376 23.74 13.20 -7.76
N LEU A 377 23.05 12.08 -7.99
CA LEU A 377 23.61 10.73 -7.79
C LEU A 377 24.81 10.48 -8.70
N HIS A 378 24.72 10.86 -9.98
CA HIS A 378 25.85 10.77 -10.93
C HIS A 378 27.06 11.60 -10.47
N GLN A 379 26.83 12.79 -9.92
CA GLN A 379 27.91 13.60 -9.35
C GLN A 379 28.54 12.91 -8.13
N ALA A 380 27.72 12.32 -7.25
CA ALA A 380 28.19 11.64 -6.04
C ALA A 380 29.04 10.39 -6.33
N LEU A 381 28.86 9.73 -7.48
CA LEU A 381 29.72 8.61 -7.92
C LEU A 381 31.19 9.03 -8.12
N GLN A 382 31.46 10.31 -8.35
CA GLN A 382 32.80 10.87 -8.55
C GLN A 382 33.35 11.55 -7.29
N ASP A 383 32.65 11.47 -6.15
CA ASP A 383 33.05 12.13 -4.90
C ASP A 383 34.35 11.53 -4.34
N GLU A 384 35.14 12.28 -3.57
CA GLU A 384 36.36 11.77 -2.93
C GLU A 384 36.06 10.90 -1.70
N ASP A 385 34.92 11.12 -1.01
CA ASP A 385 34.48 10.33 0.13
C ASP A 385 33.88 8.98 -0.32
N TYR A 386 34.46 7.89 0.17
CA TYR A 386 33.97 6.53 -0.10
C TYR A 386 32.50 6.36 0.27
N ASN A 387 32.05 6.91 1.41
CA ASN A 387 30.68 6.74 1.88
C ASN A 387 29.68 7.46 0.96
N VAL A 388 30.09 8.60 0.38
CA VAL A 388 29.25 9.34 -0.58
C VAL A 388 29.11 8.53 -1.87
N ARG A 389 30.21 8.01 -2.40
CA ARG A 389 30.19 7.16 -3.61
C ARG A 389 29.40 5.87 -3.43
N GLU A 390 29.59 5.17 -2.31
CA GLU A 390 28.94 3.89 -2.02
C GLU A 390 27.41 4.02 -1.96
N ASN A 391 26.89 5.13 -1.45
CA ASN A 391 25.44 5.37 -1.36
C ASN A 391 24.83 5.92 -2.67
N ALA A 392 25.65 6.22 -3.69
CA ALA A 392 25.20 6.76 -4.98
C ALA A 392 24.90 5.68 -6.03
N VAL A 393 25.27 4.43 -5.74
CA VAL A 393 25.00 3.22 -6.55
C VAL A 393 23.65 2.67 -6.15
#